data_AF-A0A946N0D9-F1
#
_entry.id   AF-A0A946N0D9-F1
#
_cell.length_a   1.000
_cell.length_b   1.000
_cell.length_c   1.000
_cell.angle_alpha   90.00
_cell.angle_beta   90.00
_cell.angle_gamma   90.00
#
_symmetry.space_group_name_H-M   'P 1'
#
loop_
_entity.id
_entity.type
_entity.pdbx_description
1 polymer ?
#
loop_
_entity_poly.entity_id
_entity_poly.type
_entity_poly.pdbx_seq_one_letter_code
_entity_poly.pdbx_strand_id
1 'polypeptide(L)'
;MSTIVTRSGKGSHLTNTEVDSNFTNLNTDKIETDAQVRAAVEAASDSNVFTDADHTKLDGIESSADVTDTANVTAAGALMDSELASVAAVKATTGTFLTADQTKLDGIEAGAKADQVGLVKGTDIGAAADLNTYTTDGYFHQNANSSATSGTNYPPARAGMLSVQADGSMVYQKYQTFNGDGTWQRTKYQTTWYAWDKILDTGNSEAFTCCGLLAEN
;
A
#
# COMPACT_ATOMS: atom_id res chain seq x y z
N MET A 1 -57.19 10.15 -52.08
CA MET A 1 -58.44 9.47 -52.49
C MET A 1 -58.66 9.85 -53.95
N SER A 2 -58.45 8.92 -54.87
CA SER A 2 -58.40 9.26 -56.30
C SER A 2 -59.76 9.79 -56.72
N THR A 3 -59.76 10.92 -57.41
CA THR A 3 -60.96 11.37 -58.10
C THR A 3 -61.05 10.62 -59.42
N ILE A 4 -62.02 9.73 -59.53
CA ILE A 4 -62.35 9.04 -60.79
C ILE A 4 -63.32 9.93 -61.57
N VAL A 5 -62.93 10.32 -62.77
CA VAL A 5 -63.83 10.97 -63.72
C VAL A 5 -64.92 9.98 -64.09
N THR A 6 -66.15 10.31 -63.73
CA THR A 6 -67.35 9.58 -64.13
C THR A 6 -68.13 10.43 -65.15
N ARG A 7 -68.66 9.78 -66.19
CA ARG A 7 -69.42 10.46 -67.26
C ARG A 7 -70.70 11.11 -66.72
N SER A 8 -71.12 12.20 -67.36
CA SER A 8 -72.40 12.86 -67.06
C SER A 8 -73.67 12.07 -67.47
N GLY A 9 -73.59 10.98 -68.24
CA GLY A 9 -74.78 10.24 -68.73
C GLY A 9 -74.57 8.73 -68.95
N LYS A 10 -75.60 7.91 -68.69
CA LYS A 10 -75.56 6.44 -68.85
C LYS A 10 -75.50 6.06 -70.34
N GLY A 11 -74.49 5.29 -70.73
CA GLY A 11 -74.35 4.69 -72.07
C GLY A 11 -73.07 5.05 -72.85
N SER A 12 -72.52 6.26 -72.70
CA SER A 12 -71.32 6.70 -73.45
C SER A 12 -70.00 6.12 -72.91
N HIS A 13 -69.03 5.84 -73.80
CA HIS A 13 -67.66 5.48 -73.41
C HIS A 13 -66.90 6.71 -72.88
N LEU A 14 -65.90 6.50 -72.02
CA LEU A 14 -64.95 7.55 -71.64
C LEU A 14 -64.07 7.88 -72.85
N THR A 15 -63.68 9.15 -72.98
CA THR A 15 -62.64 9.55 -73.93
C THR A 15 -61.28 9.04 -73.48
N ASN A 16 -60.33 8.91 -74.40
CA ASN A 16 -58.95 8.49 -74.07
C ASN A 16 -58.31 9.40 -73.02
N THR A 17 -58.52 10.72 -73.09
CA THR A 17 -57.99 11.68 -72.11
C THR A 17 -58.56 11.47 -70.70
N GLU A 18 -59.85 11.14 -70.58
CA GLU A 18 -60.46 10.82 -69.29
C GLU A 18 -59.94 9.48 -68.74
N VAL A 19 -59.72 8.50 -69.62
CA VAL A 19 -59.11 7.22 -69.27
C VAL A 19 -57.67 7.42 -68.78
N ASP A 20 -56.85 8.19 -69.49
CA ASP A 20 -55.47 8.50 -69.12
C ASP A 20 -55.39 9.27 -67.80
N SER A 21 -56.28 10.25 -67.60
CA SER A 21 -56.40 10.99 -66.35
C SER A 21 -56.78 10.07 -65.19
N ASN A 22 -57.74 9.16 -65.41
CA ASN A 22 -58.13 8.17 -64.41
C ASN A 22 -56.96 7.23 -64.08
N PHE A 23 -56.20 6.76 -65.07
CA PHE A 23 -55.02 5.93 -64.83
C PHE A 23 -53.91 6.68 -64.09
N THR A 24 -53.67 7.95 -64.44
CA THR A 24 -52.69 8.80 -63.76
C THR A 24 -53.08 9.02 -62.30
N ASN A 25 -54.33 9.39 -62.04
CA ASN A 25 -54.86 9.63 -60.69
C ASN A 25 -54.84 8.35 -59.83
N LEU A 26 -55.16 7.20 -60.42
CA LEU A 26 -55.06 5.91 -59.73
C LEU A 26 -53.60 5.56 -59.41
N ASN A 27 -52.70 5.78 -60.36
CA ASN A 27 -51.28 5.49 -60.19
C ASN A 27 -50.63 6.39 -59.13
N THR A 28 -50.99 7.68 -59.08
CA THR A 28 -50.49 8.62 -58.06
C THR A 28 -51.01 8.30 -56.66
N ASP A 29 -52.26 7.86 -56.51
CA ASP A 29 -52.83 7.56 -55.19
C ASP A 29 -52.44 6.19 -54.64
N LYS A 30 -52.16 5.23 -55.53
CA LYS A 30 -51.73 3.87 -55.17
C LYS A 30 -50.23 3.72 -55.12
N ILE A 31 -49.46 4.78 -55.38
CA ILE A 31 -48.03 4.75 -55.17
C ILE A 31 -47.76 4.64 -53.67
N GLU A 32 -47.18 3.52 -53.26
CA GLU A 32 -46.61 3.39 -51.93
C GLU A 32 -45.23 4.05 -51.99
N THR A 33 -45.14 5.26 -51.45
CA THR A 33 -43.86 5.94 -51.32
C THR A 33 -43.04 5.29 -50.21
N ASP A 34 -41.71 5.33 -50.34
CA ASP A 34 -40.82 4.84 -49.29
C ASP A 34 -41.10 5.50 -47.93
N ALA A 35 -41.58 6.75 -47.91
CA ALA A 35 -41.97 7.44 -46.69
C ALA A 35 -43.21 6.83 -46.02
N GLN A 36 -44.21 6.44 -46.79
CA GLN A 36 -45.39 5.75 -46.28
C GLN A 36 -45.04 4.35 -45.76
N VAL A 37 -44.16 3.64 -46.47
CA VAL A 37 -43.66 2.33 -46.04
C VAL A 37 -42.86 2.46 -44.74
N ARG A 38 -41.92 3.42 -44.64
CA ARG A 38 -41.17 3.67 -43.41
C ARG A 38 -42.09 3.98 -42.23
N ALA A 39 -43.04 4.89 -42.40
CA ALA A 39 -43.98 5.24 -41.32
C ALA A 39 -44.85 4.04 -40.89
N ALA A 40 -45.30 3.20 -41.83
CA ALA A 40 -46.06 2.00 -41.51
C ALA A 40 -45.22 0.96 -40.77
N VAL A 41 -43.94 0.79 -41.16
CA VAL A 41 -42.99 -0.13 -40.51
C VAL A 41 -42.63 0.38 -39.10
N GLU A 42 -42.36 1.67 -38.94
CA GLU A 42 -42.11 2.28 -37.62
C GLU A 42 -43.32 2.16 -36.67
N ALA A 43 -44.55 2.25 -37.19
CA ALA A 43 -45.77 2.14 -36.40
C ALA A 43 -46.20 0.69 -36.09
N ALA A 44 -45.65 -0.31 -36.78
CA ALA A 44 -45.98 -1.70 -36.54
C ALA A 44 -45.38 -2.20 -35.22
N SER A 45 -46.17 -2.89 -34.41
CA SER A 45 -45.67 -3.61 -33.23
C SER A 45 -44.64 -4.67 -33.66
N ASP A 46 -43.57 -4.83 -32.87
CA ASP A 46 -42.47 -5.79 -33.12
C ASP A 46 -41.67 -5.56 -34.43
N SER A 47 -41.72 -4.35 -35.00
CA SER A 47 -40.98 -4.03 -36.23
C SER A 47 -39.45 -3.96 -36.04
N ASN A 48 -38.99 -3.78 -34.80
CA ASN A 48 -37.57 -3.69 -34.43
C ASN A 48 -36.76 -2.68 -35.28
N VAL A 49 -37.39 -1.58 -35.70
CA VAL A 49 -36.72 -0.51 -36.44
C VAL A 49 -35.71 0.19 -35.54
N PHE A 50 -34.44 0.17 -35.92
CA PHE A 50 -33.41 0.96 -35.26
C PHE A 50 -33.49 2.42 -35.72
N THR A 51 -33.41 3.34 -34.76
CA THR A 51 -33.31 4.78 -35.07
C THR A 51 -31.88 5.14 -35.47
N ASP A 52 -31.67 6.30 -36.10
CA ASP A 52 -30.32 6.84 -36.38
C ASP A 52 -29.45 6.91 -35.12
N ALA A 53 -30.07 7.18 -33.96
CA ALA A 53 -29.37 7.20 -32.67
C ALA A 53 -28.94 5.78 -32.23
N ASP A 54 -29.75 4.76 -32.50
CA ASP A 54 -29.38 3.37 -32.22
C ASP A 54 -28.28 2.88 -33.16
N HIS A 55 -28.35 3.25 -34.44
CA HIS A 55 -27.29 2.99 -35.41
C HIS A 55 -25.96 3.62 -34.99
N THR A 56 -25.99 4.89 -34.55
CA THR A 56 -24.78 5.57 -34.05
C THR A 56 -24.17 4.84 -32.85
N LYS A 57 -25.00 4.33 -31.93
CA LYS A 57 -24.51 3.53 -30.79
C LYS A 57 -23.91 2.20 -31.24
N LEU A 58 -24.55 1.51 -32.18
CA LEU A 58 -24.08 0.23 -32.71
C LEU A 58 -22.77 0.38 -33.50
N ASP A 59 -22.63 1.43 -34.29
CA ASP A 59 -21.40 1.76 -35.02
C ASP A 59 -20.24 2.13 -34.08
N GLY A 60 -20.56 2.57 -32.86
CA GLY A 60 -19.59 2.84 -31.81
C GLY A 60 -19.08 1.59 -31.08
N ILE A 61 -19.73 0.43 -31.25
CA ILE A 61 -19.27 -0.85 -30.70
C ILE A 61 -18.13 -1.36 -31.58
N GLU A 62 -16.99 -1.70 -30.97
CA GLU A 62 -15.87 -2.25 -31.72
C GLU A 62 -16.21 -3.59 -32.41
N SER A 63 -15.57 -3.85 -33.55
CA SER A 63 -15.71 -5.14 -34.22
C SER A 63 -15.28 -6.26 -33.27
N SER A 64 -16.15 -7.26 -33.10
CA SER A 64 -15.95 -8.38 -32.17
C SER A 64 -15.95 -8.00 -30.69
N ALA A 65 -16.57 -6.87 -30.32
CA ALA A 65 -16.81 -6.53 -28.92
C ALA A 65 -17.41 -7.73 -28.18
N ASP A 66 -16.67 -8.20 -27.18
CA ASP A 66 -17.10 -9.24 -26.25
C ASP A 66 -16.96 -8.66 -24.85
N VAL A 67 -17.80 -9.12 -23.92
CA VAL A 67 -17.74 -8.75 -22.50
C VAL A 67 -16.41 -9.14 -21.83
N THR A 68 -15.53 -9.83 -22.55
CA THR A 68 -14.18 -10.26 -22.13
C THR A 68 -13.03 -9.60 -22.89
N ASP A 69 -13.28 -8.57 -23.73
CA ASP A 69 -12.22 -7.88 -24.47
C ASP A 69 -11.13 -7.36 -23.52
N THR A 70 -9.98 -8.04 -23.57
CA THR A 70 -8.87 -7.79 -22.66
C THR A 70 -8.24 -6.41 -22.86
N ALA A 71 -8.19 -5.92 -24.10
CA ALA A 71 -7.55 -4.64 -24.37
C ALA A 71 -8.41 -3.48 -23.86
N ASN A 72 -9.72 -3.53 -24.13
CA ASN A 72 -10.64 -2.45 -23.77
C ASN A 72 -10.92 -2.40 -22.26
N VAL A 73 -11.06 -3.55 -21.61
CA VAL A 73 -11.31 -3.60 -20.15
C VAL A 73 -10.04 -3.21 -19.36
N THR A 74 -8.83 -3.55 -19.82
CA THR A 74 -7.58 -3.03 -19.23
C THR A 74 -7.46 -1.51 -19.46
N ALA A 75 -7.76 -1.01 -20.66
CA ALA A 75 -7.71 0.43 -20.96
C ALA A 75 -8.70 1.25 -20.11
N ALA A 76 -9.84 0.66 -19.74
CA ALA A 76 -10.82 1.24 -18.82
C ALA A 76 -10.40 1.18 -17.33
N GLY A 77 -9.26 0.57 -17.01
CA GLY A 77 -8.75 0.45 -15.64
C GLY A 77 -9.46 -0.62 -14.80
N ALA A 78 -10.19 -1.55 -15.44
CA ALA A 78 -10.76 -2.70 -14.77
C ALA A 78 -9.71 -3.83 -14.67
N LEU A 79 -9.77 -4.60 -13.59
CA LEU A 79 -8.89 -5.74 -13.34
C LEU A 79 -9.46 -7.02 -13.96
N MET A 80 -8.61 -7.83 -14.59
CA MET A 80 -8.98 -9.14 -15.15
C MET A 80 -8.39 -10.33 -14.39
N ASP A 81 -9.05 -11.48 -14.52
CA ASP A 81 -8.60 -12.74 -13.91
C ASP A 81 -7.21 -13.18 -14.41
N SER A 82 -6.80 -12.76 -15.61
CA SER A 82 -5.50 -13.05 -16.21
C SER A 82 -4.35 -12.24 -15.60
N GLU A 83 -4.63 -11.10 -14.98
CA GLU A 83 -3.62 -10.18 -14.44
C GLU A 83 -3.25 -10.55 -13.00
N LEU A 84 -4.16 -11.20 -12.26
CA LEU A 84 -3.91 -11.66 -10.90
C LEU A 84 -4.80 -12.84 -10.53
N ALA A 85 -4.19 -13.90 -9.98
CA ALA A 85 -4.86 -15.15 -9.60
C ALA A 85 -5.96 -15.00 -8.51
N SER A 86 -6.14 -13.82 -7.91
CA SER A 86 -7.16 -13.56 -6.89
C SER A 86 -7.74 -12.16 -7.05
N VAL A 87 -8.27 -11.86 -8.23
CA VAL A 87 -8.93 -10.59 -8.54
C VAL A 87 -10.07 -10.27 -7.57
N ALA A 88 -10.78 -11.30 -7.08
CA ALA A 88 -11.84 -11.17 -6.09
C ALA A 88 -11.36 -10.52 -4.78
N ALA A 89 -10.14 -10.87 -4.33
CA ALA A 89 -9.55 -10.26 -3.14
C ALA A 89 -9.24 -8.79 -3.39
N VAL A 90 -8.63 -8.44 -4.52
CA VAL A 90 -8.28 -7.05 -4.85
C VAL A 90 -9.52 -6.18 -5.06
N LYS A 91 -10.56 -6.70 -5.71
CA LYS A 91 -11.84 -6.00 -5.91
C LYS A 91 -12.62 -5.83 -4.61
N ALA A 92 -12.49 -6.78 -3.68
CA ALA A 92 -13.02 -6.66 -2.31
C ALA A 92 -12.19 -5.71 -1.43
N THR A 93 -10.93 -5.49 -1.80
CA THR A 93 -10.00 -4.58 -1.12
C THR A 93 -10.30 -3.14 -1.51
N THR A 94 -11.46 -2.65 -1.08
CA THR A 94 -11.90 -1.27 -1.28
C THR A 94 -11.14 -0.33 -0.33
N GLY A 95 -9.94 0.10 -0.71
CA GLY A 95 -9.18 1.20 -0.08
C GLY A 95 -8.72 1.05 1.38
N THR A 96 -9.21 0.03 2.09
CA THR A 96 -9.03 -0.13 3.55
C THR A 96 -7.69 -0.80 3.91
N PHE A 97 -7.18 -1.68 3.05
CA PHE A 97 -5.88 -2.35 3.21
C PHE A 97 -4.70 -1.37 3.13
N LEU A 98 -4.81 -0.31 2.31
CA LEU A 98 -3.70 0.62 2.11
C LEU A 98 -3.45 1.49 3.34
N THR A 99 -4.49 1.95 4.05
CA THR A 99 -4.26 2.86 5.20
C THR A 99 -4.04 2.08 6.49
N ALA A 100 -4.84 1.03 6.73
CA ALA A 100 -4.76 0.27 7.98
C ALA A 100 -3.47 -0.55 8.05
N ASP A 101 -3.07 -1.22 6.97
CA ASP A 101 -1.86 -2.03 7.01
C ASP A 101 -0.59 -1.18 6.82
N GLN A 102 -0.64 -0.05 6.12
CA GLN A 102 0.44 0.94 6.15
C GLN A 102 0.64 1.50 7.56
N THR A 103 -0.44 1.84 8.26
CA THR A 103 -0.34 2.31 9.66
C THR A 103 0.24 1.23 10.57
N LYS A 104 -0.12 -0.05 10.36
CA LYS A 104 0.50 -1.15 11.10
C LYS A 104 1.98 -1.30 10.76
N LEU A 105 2.36 -1.17 9.49
CA LEU A 105 3.75 -1.25 9.05
C LEU A 105 4.59 -0.10 9.61
N ASP A 106 4.09 1.12 9.53
CA ASP A 106 4.73 2.32 10.13
C ASP A 106 4.82 2.18 11.66
N GLY A 107 3.83 1.53 12.28
CA GLY A 107 3.80 1.23 13.70
C GLY A 107 4.76 0.12 14.14
N ILE A 108 5.17 -0.78 13.25
CA ILE A 108 6.15 -1.84 13.56
C ILE A 108 7.52 -1.23 13.87
N GLU A 109 8.00 -0.27 13.09
CA GLU A 109 9.29 0.43 13.33
C GLU A 109 9.29 1.19 14.67
N ALA A 110 8.19 1.86 15.02
CA ALA A 110 8.08 2.58 16.29
C ALA A 110 7.83 1.67 17.51
N GLY A 111 7.20 0.51 17.29
CA GLY A 111 6.75 -0.43 18.32
C GLY A 111 7.70 -1.61 18.56
N ALA A 112 8.65 -1.87 17.67
CA ALA A 112 9.66 -2.93 17.79
C ALA A 112 10.69 -2.61 18.90
N LYS A 113 10.26 -2.74 20.15
CA LYS A 113 11.15 -2.72 21.32
C LYS A 113 11.93 -4.03 21.50
N ALA A 114 11.57 -5.08 20.76
CA ALA A 114 12.20 -6.40 20.84
C ALA A 114 13.63 -6.44 20.25
N ASP A 115 14.00 -5.52 19.36
CA ASP A 115 15.39 -5.35 18.88
C ASP A 115 16.21 -4.37 19.75
N GLN A 116 15.55 -3.66 20.68
CA GLN A 116 16.19 -2.76 21.65
C GLN A 116 16.50 -3.44 22.99
N VAL A 117 16.42 -4.77 23.06
CA VAL A 117 16.82 -5.54 24.27
C VAL A 117 18.36 -5.55 24.43
N GLY A 118 19.10 -5.00 23.46
CA GLY A 118 20.49 -4.60 23.62
C GLY A 118 20.59 -3.15 24.12
N LEU A 119 21.51 -2.89 25.06
CA LEU A 119 21.87 -1.53 25.48
C LEU A 119 22.02 -0.61 24.26
N VAL A 120 21.28 0.50 24.22
CA VAL A 120 21.35 1.47 23.12
C VAL A 120 22.61 2.34 23.29
N LYS A 121 23.27 2.71 22.18
CA LYS A 121 24.40 3.66 22.23
C LYS A 121 23.90 5.03 22.68
N GLY A 122 24.38 5.51 23.81
CA GLY A 122 24.21 6.89 24.23
C GLY A 122 25.23 7.83 23.60
N THR A 123 25.07 9.14 23.82
CA THR A 123 26.07 10.14 23.44
C THR A 123 27.40 9.87 24.15
N ASP A 124 28.52 9.97 23.42
CA ASP A 124 29.85 9.77 23.99
C ASP A 124 30.08 10.67 25.22
N ILE A 125 30.87 10.17 26.18
CA ILE A 125 31.12 10.83 27.47
C ILE A 125 32.01 12.05 27.26
N GLY A 126 31.52 13.23 27.65
CA GLY A 126 32.22 14.51 27.52
C GLY A 126 33.47 14.63 28.40
N ALA A 127 34.23 15.72 28.19
CA ALA A 127 35.33 16.08 29.08
C ALA A 127 34.80 16.47 30.47
N ALA A 128 35.56 16.17 31.51
CA ALA A 128 35.21 16.42 32.92
C ALA A 128 33.85 15.83 33.37
N ALA A 129 33.35 14.81 32.69
CA ALA A 129 32.10 14.17 33.04
C ALA A 129 32.19 13.40 34.37
N ASP A 130 31.09 13.39 35.12
CA ASP A 130 30.92 12.57 36.30
C ASP A 130 30.16 11.28 35.94
N LEU A 131 30.79 10.11 36.12
CA LEU A 131 30.11 8.84 35.83
C LEU A 131 28.86 8.59 36.68
N ASN A 132 28.68 9.31 37.80
CA ASN A 132 27.46 9.20 38.61
C ASN A 132 26.21 9.78 37.92
N THR A 133 26.34 10.59 36.86
CA THR A 133 25.19 11.15 36.11
C THR A 133 24.61 10.17 35.09
N TYR A 134 25.32 9.08 34.79
CA TYR A 134 24.91 8.07 33.82
C TYR A 134 24.08 6.97 34.50
N THR A 135 22.79 7.21 34.65
CA THR A 135 21.85 6.32 35.38
C THR A 135 20.75 5.71 34.52
N THR A 136 20.81 5.92 33.21
CA THR A 136 19.83 5.39 32.24
C THR A 136 20.48 4.30 31.43
N ASP A 137 19.70 3.28 31.07
CA ASP A 137 20.13 2.18 30.22
C ASP A 137 20.84 2.65 28.96
N GLY A 138 22.02 2.08 28.71
CA GLY A 138 22.77 2.32 27.49
C GLY A 138 24.25 2.00 27.62
N TYR A 139 24.98 2.22 26.54
CA TYR A 139 26.44 2.23 26.56
C TYR A 139 26.99 3.54 26.00
N PHE A 140 28.08 4.01 26.57
CA PHE A 140 28.68 5.31 26.30
C PHE A 140 30.20 5.14 26.15
N HIS A 141 30.82 5.83 25.20
CA HIS A 141 32.27 5.78 25.04
C HIS A 141 32.94 6.99 25.68
N GLN A 142 33.95 6.73 26.50
CA GLN A 142 34.96 7.73 26.82
C GLN A 142 36.10 7.59 25.82
N ASN A 143 36.17 8.52 24.87
CA ASN A 143 37.08 8.46 23.73
C ASN A 143 38.53 8.88 24.04
N ALA A 144 38.80 9.51 25.20
CA ALA A 144 40.11 10.04 25.51
C ALA A 144 40.53 9.85 26.98
N ASN A 145 41.80 9.46 27.18
CA ASN A 145 42.39 9.37 28.52
C ASN A 145 42.38 10.73 29.25
N SER A 146 42.60 11.83 28.53
CA SER A 146 42.57 13.19 29.08
C SER A 146 41.19 13.55 29.61
N SER A 147 40.13 13.23 28.86
CA SER A 147 38.75 13.44 29.28
C SER A 147 38.39 12.59 30.50
N ALA A 148 38.80 11.31 30.53
CA ALA A 148 38.64 10.45 31.71
C ALA A 148 39.40 10.98 32.95
N THR A 149 40.61 11.52 32.74
CA THR A 149 41.44 12.11 33.81
C THR A 149 40.83 13.38 34.38
N SER A 150 40.21 14.20 33.54
CA SER A 150 39.48 15.40 33.99
C SER A 150 38.13 15.09 34.64
N GLY A 151 37.60 13.89 34.44
CA GLY A 151 36.29 13.46 34.95
C GLY A 151 36.36 12.90 36.37
N THR A 152 35.20 12.59 36.92
CA THR A 152 35.07 12.06 38.29
C THR A 152 34.35 10.71 38.30
N ASN A 153 34.58 9.94 39.37
CA ASN A 153 33.98 8.62 39.57
C ASN A 153 34.30 7.57 38.50
N TYR A 154 35.42 7.75 37.78
CA TYR A 154 36.04 6.72 36.98
C TYR A 154 36.72 5.66 37.87
N PRO A 155 36.74 4.37 37.48
CA PRO A 155 37.54 3.37 38.17
C PRO A 155 39.04 3.61 37.92
N PRO A 156 39.63 3.35 36.74
CA PRO A 156 40.82 4.07 36.29
C PRO A 156 40.42 5.23 35.38
N ALA A 157 41.15 6.34 35.49
CA ALA A 157 41.06 7.50 34.60
C ALA A 157 41.63 7.19 33.21
N ARG A 158 40.95 6.33 32.44
CA ARG A 158 41.36 5.85 31.11
C ARG A 158 40.17 5.78 30.17
N ALA A 159 40.42 5.90 28.87
CA ALA A 159 39.42 5.71 27.82
C ALA A 159 38.81 4.30 27.86
N GLY A 160 37.59 4.17 27.36
CA GLY A 160 36.85 2.92 27.48
C GLY A 160 35.36 3.07 27.20
N MET A 161 34.62 2.02 27.56
CA MET A 161 33.17 1.93 27.42
C MET A 161 32.54 1.81 28.81
N LEU A 162 31.54 2.67 29.07
CA LEU A 162 30.62 2.53 30.20
C LEU A 162 29.34 1.85 29.70
N SER A 163 28.94 0.74 30.31
CA SER A 163 27.62 0.15 30.17
C SER A 163 26.81 0.42 31.44
N VAL A 164 25.56 0.84 31.27
CA VAL A 164 24.64 1.17 32.36
C VAL A 164 23.37 0.33 32.19
N GLN A 165 22.96 -0.32 33.26
CA GLN A 165 21.70 -1.04 33.38
C GLN A 165 20.99 -0.55 34.64
N ALA A 166 19.76 -0.08 34.51
CA ALA A 166 18.97 0.50 35.56
C ALA A 166 17.64 -0.23 35.68
N ASP A 167 17.30 -0.61 36.91
CA ASP A 167 15.99 -1.15 37.25
C ASP A 167 15.47 -0.46 38.51
N GLY A 168 14.52 0.45 38.31
CA GLY A 168 14.01 1.33 39.35
C GLY A 168 15.13 2.11 40.05
N SER A 169 15.37 1.80 41.33
CA SER A 169 16.37 2.47 42.17
C SER A 169 17.76 1.83 42.13
N MET A 170 17.93 0.77 41.35
CA MET A 170 19.21 0.09 41.17
C MET A 170 19.83 0.51 39.85
N VAL A 171 21.10 0.92 39.88
CA VAL A 171 21.89 1.18 38.67
C VAL A 171 23.16 0.36 38.74
N TYR A 172 23.35 -0.55 37.79
CA TYR A 172 24.56 -1.32 37.59
C TYR A 172 25.39 -0.64 36.50
N GLN A 173 26.61 -0.28 36.86
CA GLN A 173 27.58 0.24 35.91
C GLN A 173 28.71 -0.75 35.71
N LYS A 174 29.13 -0.92 34.46
CA LYS A 174 30.31 -1.69 34.10
C LYS A 174 31.20 -0.82 33.22
N TYR A 175 32.47 -0.70 33.56
CA TYR A 175 33.44 0.08 32.80
C TYR A 175 34.53 -0.83 32.25
N GLN A 176 34.67 -0.88 30.92
CA GLN A 176 35.72 -1.63 30.24
C GLN A 176 36.72 -0.66 29.64
N THR A 177 38.00 -0.82 29.97
CA THR A 177 39.07 0.02 29.39
C THR A 177 39.40 -0.40 27.96
N PHE A 178 39.73 0.57 27.10
CA PHE A 178 39.98 0.34 25.67
C PHE A 178 41.16 -0.61 25.39
N ASN A 179 42.13 -0.65 26.30
CA ASN A 179 43.38 -1.40 26.17
C ASN A 179 43.34 -2.77 26.86
N GLY A 180 42.15 -3.22 27.31
CA GLY A 180 41.97 -4.53 27.94
C GLY A 180 42.55 -4.66 29.34
N ASP A 181 43.02 -3.57 29.98
CA ASP A 181 43.59 -3.57 31.35
C ASP A 181 42.64 -4.16 32.40
N GLY A 182 41.35 -3.97 32.17
CA GLY A 182 40.33 -4.73 32.89
C GLY A 182 38.91 -4.25 32.65
N THR A 183 38.01 -4.89 33.39
CA THR A 183 36.61 -4.48 33.52
C THR A 183 36.30 -4.27 35.00
N TRP A 184 35.66 -3.15 35.30
CA TRP A 184 35.20 -2.79 36.64
C TRP A 184 33.68 -2.78 36.68
N GLN A 185 33.10 -3.10 37.83
CA GLN A 185 31.68 -2.95 38.07
C GLN A 185 31.43 -2.16 39.35
N ARG A 186 30.30 -1.47 39.41
CA ARG A 186 29.76 -0.91 40.64
C ARG A 186 28.25 -0.84 40.57
N THR A 187 27.64 -0.61 41.72
CA THR A 187 26.20 -0.46 41.83
C THR A 187 25.86 0.85 42.53
N LYS A 188 24.76 1.46 42.13
CA LYS A 188 24.03 2.47 42.90
C LYS A 188 22.77 1.82 43.46
N TYR A 189 22.52 2.01 44.73
CA TYR A 189 21.23 1.67 45.34
C TYR A 189 20.64 2.94 45.96
N GLN A 190 19.45 3.33 45.50
CA GLN A 190 18.78 4.57 45.87
C GLN A 190 19.64 5.80 45.54
N THR A 191 20.35 6.38 46.50
CA THR A 191 21.23 7.55 46.32
C THR A 191 22.70 7.24 46.49
N THR A 192 23.04 6.05 46.99
CA THR A 192 24.40 5.68 47.37
C THR A 192 25.09 4.91 46.26
N TRP A 193 26.26 5.39 45.85
CA TRP A 193 27.17 4.65 44.97
C TRP A 193 28.11 3.79 45.81
N TYR A 194 28.22 2.52 45.46
CA TYR A 194 29.25 1.63 45.99
C TYR A 194 30.54 1.79 45.18
N ALA A 195 31.66 1.39 45.79
CA ALA A 195 32.97 1.47 45.16
C ALA A 195 33.02 0.61 43.88
N TRP A 196 33.98 0.92 43.02
CA TRP A 196 34.27 0.09 41.85
C TRP A 196 35.08 -1.14 42.23
N ASP A 197 34.60 -2.31 41.82
CA ASP A 197 35.29 -3.59 41.95
C ASP A 197 35.83 -4.02 40.58
N LYS A 198 37.13 -4.37 40.50
CA LYS A 198 37.72 -4.94 39.29
C LYS A 198 37.32 -6.41 39.19
N ILE A 199 36.62 -6.80 38.12
CA ILE A 199 36.06 -8.16 37.94
C ILE A 199 36.77 -8.98 36.88
N LEU A 200 37.46 -8.33 35.95
CA LEU A 200 38.27 -8.98 34.93
C LEU A 200 39.59 -8.22 34.81
N ASP A 201 40.69 -8.93 34.74
CA ASP A 201 42.00 -8.41 34.38
C ASP A 201 42.63 -9.29 33.27
N THR A 202 43.73 -8.84 32.69
CA THR A 202 44.48 -9.56 31.65
C THR A 202 45.08 -10.90 32.11
N GLY A 203 45.07 -11.20 33.41
CA GLY A 203 45.62 -12.43 34.01
C GLY A 203 44.56 -13.43 34.50
N ASN A 204 43.28 -13.03 34.60
CA ASN A 204 42.20 -13.84 35.15
C ASN A 204 41.45 -14.62 34.05
N SER A 205 42.20 -15.37 33.24
CA SER A 205 41.64 -16.39 32.34
C SER A 205 41.12 -17.64 33.07
N GLU A 206 41.27 -17.72 34.39
CA GLU A 206 41.00 -18.92 35.18
C GLU A 206 39.70 -18.88 36.01
N ALA A 207 38.80 -17.90 35.82
CA ALA A 207 37.49 -17.93 36.48
C ALA A 207 36.52 -19.01 35.95
N PHE A 208 36.97 -19.94 35.09
CA PHE A 208 36.20 -21.10 34.61
C PHE A 208 36.57 -22.44 35.26
N THR A 209 37.53 -22.52 36.20
CA THR A 209 37.88 -23.79 36.86
C THR A 209 36.92 -24.24 37.97
N CYS A 210 35.81 -23.53 38.23
CA CYS A 210 34.80 -23.98 39.20
C CYS A 210 33.98 -25.21 38.72
N CYS A 211 34.21 -25.72 37.51
CA CYS A 211 33.58 -26.96 37.02
C CYS A 211 34.61 -27.88 36.34
N GLY A 212 35.67 -28.24 37.08
CA GLY A 212 36.67 -29.22 36.66
C GLY A 212 36.75 -30.37 37.66
N LEU A 213 35.80 -31.29 37.55
CA LEU A 213 35.79 -32.69 37.99
C LEU A 213 37.01 -33.15 38.83
N LEU A 214 36.74 -33.50 40.09
CA LEU A 214 37.60 -34.38 40.89
C LEU A 214 37.82 -35.69 40.11
N ALA A 215 38.96 -35.81 39.43
CA ALA A 215 39.52 -37.10 39.08
C ALA A 215 40.49 -37.46 40.22
N GLU A 216 39.96 -38.15 41.23
CA GLU A 216 40.79 -38.84 42.21
C GLU A 216 41.58 -39.95 41.49
N ASN A 217 42.91 -39.95 41.70
CA ASN A 217 43.81 -41.05 41.37
C ASN A 217 43.63 -42.21 42.34
#